data_AF-A0AB39KAH0-F1
#
_entry.id   AF-A0AB39KAH0-F1
#
_cell.length_a   1.000
_cell.length_b   1.000
_cell.length_c   1.000
_cell.angle_alpha   90.00
_cell.angle_beta   90.00
_cell.angle_gamma   90.00
#
_symmetry.space_group_name_H-M   'P 1'
#
loop_
_entity.id
_entity.type
_entity.pdbx_description
1 polymer ?
#
loop_
_entity_poly.entity_id
_entity_poly.type
_entity_poly.pdbx_seq_one_letter_code
_entity_poly.pdbx_strand_id
1 'polypeptide(L)'
;MAFDLVQYFAEQIKIQKPQLLNQYPANEKNKLIDEVNVLTLGKLISLWRQNDNKIYHEIKTADPLYIQEVARHLTTSKHNQSVLKNAELEQSISEILTLQLTELNQLDETGGFGQNGLKELILGQVEHLSGQADDWVWSTNHLTELIGSKPVEQEELSLDATMKEFNQMVHQAQPHHDDLHVEEQPIETFIPTWSKVIAPLVALAILGYLYCFYTHLV
;
A
#
# COMPACT_ATOMS: atom_id res chain seq x y z
N MET A 1 5.82 -3.95 26.03
CA MET A 1 5.02 -4.02 24.79
C MET A 1 4.35 -2.68 24.65
N ALA A 2 4.52 -2.00 23.51
CA ALA A 2 3.81 -0.76 23.25
C ALA A 2 2.31 -1.07 23.07
N PHE A 3 1.45 -0.10 23.40
CA PHE A 3 0.01 -0.26 23.24
C PHE A 3 -0.36 -0.16 21.75
N ASP A 4 -1.09 -1.13 21.23
CA ASP A 4 -1.49 -1.21 19.82
C ASP A 4 -2.89 -0.63 19.62
N LEU A 5 -2.95 0.62 19.14
CA LEU A 5 -4.22 1.28 18.83
C LEU A 5 -4.89 0.70 17.58
N VAL A 6 -4.13 0.17 16.63
CA VAL A 6 -4.69 -0.43 15.40
C VAL A 6 -5.61 -1.57 15.79
N GLN A 7 -5.07 -2.53 16.55
CA GLN A 7 -5.82 -3.69 17.02
C GLN A 7 -6.91 -3.30 18.02
N TYR A 8 -6.60 -2.38 18.95
CA TYR A 8 -7.59 -1.91 19.92
C TYR A 8 -8.84 -1.34 19.24
N PHE A 9 -8.68 -0.42 18.28
CA PHE A 9 -9.80 0.15 17.56
C PHE A 9 -10.53 -0.88 16.69
N ALA A 10 -9.80 -1.80 16.05
CA ALA A 10 -10.44 -2.87 15.27
C ALA A 10 -11.42 -3.69 16.14
N GLU A 11 -11.03 -4.01 17.38
CA GLU A 11 -11.92 -4.70 18.33
C GLU A 11 -13.07 -3.80 18.81
N GLN A 12 -12.80 -2.53 19.12
CA GLN A 12 -13.87 -1.60 19.51
C GLN A 12 -14.91 -1.40 18.40
N ILE A 13 -14.49 -1.31 17.15
CA ILE A 13 -15.40 -1.18 16.00
C ILE A 13 -16.31 -2.42 15.89
N LYS A 14 -15.75 -3.63 16.06
CA LYS A 14 -16.55 -4.88 16.04
C LYS A 14 -17.61 -4.89 17.15
N ILE A 15 -17.28 -4.39 18.34
CA ILE A 15 -18.18 -4.36 19.50
C ILE A 15 -19.25 -3.26 19.33
N GLN A 16 -18.85 -2.04 19.01
CA GLN A 16 -19.72 -0.86 19.07
C GLN A 16 -20.45 -0.58 17.75
N LYS A 17 -19.90 -1.01 16.62
CA LYS A 17 -20.46 -0.79 15.27
C LYS A 17 -20.65 -2.11 14.52
N PRO A 18 -21.37 -3.11 15.09
CA PRO A 18 -21.56 -4.40 14.44
C PRO A 18 -22.38 -4.30 13.15
N GLN A 19 -23.10 -3.19 12.92
CA GLN A 19 -23.93 -2.96 11.74
C GLN A 19 -23.17 -2.35 10.55
N LEU A 20 -21.95 -1.84 10.78
CA LEU A 20 -21.16 -1.17 9.75
C LEU A 20 -20.82 -2.14 8.62
N LEU A 21 -21.04 -1.72 7.37
CA LEU A 21 -20.76 -2.52 6.16
C LEU A 21 -21.45 -3.91 6.14
N ASN A 22 -22.61 -4.04 6.78
CA ASN A 22 -23.35 -5.32 6.84
C ASN A 22 -23.89 -5.84 5.50
N GLN A 23 -23.83 -5.03 4.43
CA GLN A 23 -24.13 -5.48 3.08
C GLN A 23 -23.06 -6.42 2.50
N TYR A 24 -21.86 -6.47 3.10
CA TYR A 24 -20.76 -7.31 2.67
C TYR A 24 -20.69 -8.63 3.46
N PRO A 25 -20.17 -9.73 2.85
CA PRO A 25 -19.87 -10.96 3.57
C PRO A 25 -18.90 -10.73 4.73
N ALA A 26 -19.02 -11.50 5.82
CA ALA A 26 -18.28 -11.26 7.06
C ALA A 26 -16.76 -11.10 6.88
N ASN A 27 -16.13 -11.93 6.05
CA ASN A 27 -14.69 -11.86 5.80
C ASN A 27 -14.28 -10.59 5.03
N GLU A 28 -15.08 -10.18 4.05
CA GLU A 28 -14.83 -8.97 3.26
C GLU A 28 -15.11 -7.72 4.09
N LYS A 29 -16.22 -7.71 4.83
CA LYS A 29 -16.57 -6.67 5.80
C LYS A 29 -15.42 -6.39 6.76
N ASN A 30 -14.83 -7.42 7.37
CA ASN A 30 -13.74 -7.23 8.33
C ASN A 30 -12.52 -6.58 7.66
N LYS A 31 -12.13 -7.05 6.47
CA LYS A 31 -11.01 -6.45 5.72
C LYS A 31 -11.27 -4.98 5.38
N LEU A 32 -12.48 -4.64 4.95
CA LEU A 32 -12.86 -3.26 4.63
C LEU A 32 -12.87 -2.36 5.88
N ILE A 33 -13.36 -2.88 7.02
CA ILE A 33 -13.32 -2.17 8.29
C ILE A 33 -11.87 -1.94 8.73
N ASP A 34 -11.01 -2.95 8.63
CA ASP A 34 -9.60 -2.85 9.01
C ASP A 34 -8.86 -1.83 8.11
N GLU A 35 -9.11 -1.85 6.80
CA GLU A 35 -8.58 -0.85 5.85
C GLU A 35 -8.99 0.57 6.23
N VAL A 36 -10.28 0.81 6.52
CA VAL A 36 -10.78 2.14 6.90
C VAL A 36 -10.26 2.55 8.28
N ASN A 37 -10.13 1.62 9.22
CA ASN A 37 -9.54 1.86 10.54
C ASN A 37 -8.08 2.33 10.41
N VAL A 38 -7.29 1.64 9.59
CA VAL A 38 -5.91 1.99 9.30
C VAL A 38 -5.80 3.33 8.56
N LEU A 39 -6.68 3.58 7.58
CA LEU A 39 -6.74 4.85 6.86
C LEU A 39 -7.02 6.03 7.78
N THR A 40 -7.99 5.90 8.69
CA THR A 40 -8.39 6.96 9.62
C THR A 40 -7.36 7.20 10.71
N LEU A 41 -6.74 6.14 11.24
CA LEU A 41 -5.65 6.27 12.21
C LEU A 41 -4.40 6.91 11.57
N GLY A 42 -4.05 6.51 10.34
CA GLY A 42 -2.99 7.15 9.58
C GLY A 42 -3.26 8.64 9.34
N LYS A 43 -4.53 9.00 9.09
CA LYS A 43 -4.95 10.40 8.96
C LYS A 43 -4.77 11.16 10.26
N LEU A 44 -5.15 10.57 11.39
CA LEU A 44 -4.99 11.16 12.71
C LEU A 44 -3.52 11.45 13.03
N ILE A 45 -2.60 10.51 12.73
CA ILE A 45 -1.15 10.72 12.90
C ILE A 45 -0.66 11.89 12.05
N SER A 46 -1.04 11.92 10.77
CA SER A 46 -0.66 12.99 9.84
C SER A 46 -1.13 14.36 10.34
N LEU A 47 -2.38 14.45 10.80
CA LEU A 47 -2.95 15.65 11.35
C LEU A 47 -2.28 16.09 12.67
N TRP A 48 -1.91 15.13 13.53
CA TRP A 48 -1.21 15.42 14.77
C TRP A 48 0.16 16.03 14.52
N ARG A 49 0.89 15.53 13.51
CA ARG A 49 2.19 16.09 13.08
C ARG A 49 2.07 17.54 12.59
N GLN A 50 0.90 17.93 12.08
CA GLN A 50 0.65 19.29 11.58
C GLN A 50 0.25 20.26 12.69
N ASN A 51 -0.67 19.87 13.56
CA ASN A 51 -1.16 20.73 14.65
C ASN A 51 -1.71 19.89 15.82
N ASP A 52 -0.84 19.57 16.76
CA ASP A 52 -1.18 18.75 17.93
C ASP A 52 -2.25 19.38 18.82
N ASN A 53 -2.23 20.70 19.03
CA ASN A 53 -3.25 21.40 19.82
C ASN A 53 -4.65 21.26 19.22
N LYS A 54 -4.78 21.42 17.89
CA LYS A 54 -6.06 21.27 17.21
C LYS A 54 -6.58 19.83 17.39
N ILE A 55 -5.74 18.84 17.10
CA ILE A 55 -6.19 17.43 17.17
C ILE A 55 -6.53 17.00 18.58
N TYR A 56 -5.76 17.45 19.57
CA TYR A 56 -6.11 17.22 20.97
C TYR A 56 -7.48 17.80 21.32
N HIS A 57 -7.79 19.02 20.86
CA HIS A 57 -9.13 19.61 21.03
C HIS A 57 -10.21 18.79 20.31
N GLU A 58 -9.99 18.39 19.06
CA GLU A 58 -10.96 17.59 18.29
C GLU A 58 -11.23 16.22 18.91
N ILE A 59 -10.26 15.62 19.61
CA ILE A 59 -10.47 14.41 20.41
C ILE A 59 -11.38 14.67 21.59
N LYS A 60 -11.21 15.82 22.28
CA LYS A 60 -12.05 16.19 23.43
C LYS A 60 -13.49 16.52 23.03
N THR A 61 -13.71 17.10 21.86
CA THR A 61 -15.03 17.57 21.42
C THR A 61 -15.75 16.58 20.51
N ALA A 62 -15.01 15.78 19.75
CA ALA A 62 -15.53 14.91 18.68
C ALA A 62 -16.51 15.66 17.74
N ASP A 63 -16.09 16.82 17.23
CA ASP A 63 -16.95 17.68 16.40
C ASP A 63 -17.41 16.96 15.12
N PRO A 64 -18.73 16.77 14.92
CA PRO A 64 -19.26 16.13 13.71
C PRO A 64 -18.87 16.82 12.41
N LEU A 65 -18.73 18.16 12.40
CA LEU A 65 -18.35 18.91 11.20
C LEU A 65 -16.90 18.65 10.82
N TYR A 66 -16.02 18.59 11.82
CA TYR A 66 -14.62 18.26 11.62
C TYR A 66 -14.46 16.82 11.10
N ILE A 67 -15.18 15.87 11.69
CA ILE A 67 -15.19 14.47 11.27
C ILE A 67 -15.65 14.35 9.81
N GLN A 68 -16.73 15.05 9.44
CA GLN A 68 -17.23 15.07 8.06
C GLN A 68 -16.23 15.70 7.09
N GLU A 69 -15.55 16.77 7.48
CA GLU A 69 -14.50 17.40 6.68
C GLU A 69 -13.36 16.41 6.39
N VAL A 70 -12.87 15.71 7.43
CA VAL A 70 -11.83 14.69 7.30
C VAL A 70 -12.30 13.55 6.41
N ALA A 71 -13.52 13.06 6.60
CA ALA A 71 -14.12 12.00 5.79
C ALA A 71 -14.16 12.40 4.31
N ARG A 72 -14.65 13.60 4.02
CA ARG A 72 -14.72 14.12 2.65
C ARG A 72 -13.34 14.29 2.03
N HIS A 73 -12.36 14.78 2.79
CA HIS A 73 -10.99 14.94 2.30
C HIS A 73 -10.36 13.59 1.93
N LEU A 74 -10.55 12.56 2.78
CA LEU A 74 -10.05 11.22 2.50
C LEU A 74 -10.75 10.61 1.28
N THR A 75 -12.08 10.68 1.22
CA THR A 75 -12.87 10.11 0.10
C THR A 75 -12.55 10.79 -1.24
N THR A 76 -12.30 12.09 -1.26
CA THR A 76 -12.03 12.86 -2.48
C THR A 76 -10.54 12.99 -2.83
N SER A 77 -9.66 12.36 -2.05
CA SER A 77 -8.21 12.32 -2.32
C SER A 77 -7.93 11.72 -3.70
N LYS A 78 -6.96 12.30 -4.42
CA LYS A 78 -6.47 11.76 -5.70
C LYS A 78 -5.78 10.40 -5.55
N HIS A 79 -5.32 10.09 -4.34
CA HIS A 79 -4.67 8.82 -4.01
C HIS A 79 -5.65 7.79 -3.44
N ASN A 80 -6.94 8.12 -3.29
CA ASN A 80 -7.94 7.16 -2.82
C ASN A 80 -8.13 6.05 -3.88
N GLN A 81 -7.93 4.80 -3.47
CA GLN A 81 -8.16 3.61 -4.30
C GLN A 81 -9.06 2.58 -3.60
N SER A 82 -9.82 3.00 -2.58
CA SER A 82 -10.74 2.09 -1.87
C SER A 82 -11.76 1.48 -2.83
N VAL A 83 -12.11 0.22 -2.58
CA VAL A 83 -13.13 -0.52 -3.33
C VAL A 83 -14.56 -0.10 -2.97
N LEU A 84 -14.73 0.57 -1.83
CA LEU A 84 -16.01 1.09 -1.37
C LEU A 84 -16.49 2.24 -2.26
N LYS A 85 -17.82 2.35 -2.45
CA LYS A 85 -18.40 3.53 -3.11
C LYS A 85 -18.17 4.76 -2.26
N ASN A 86 -17.95 5.92 -2.87
CA ASN A 86 -17.66 7.18 -2.14
C ASN A 86 -18.61 7.47 -0.97
N ALA A 87 -19.93 7.30 -1.17
CA ALA A 87 -20.90 7.54 -0.10
C ALA A 87 -20.78 6.53 1.06
N GLU A 88 -20.46 5.27 0.74
CA GLU A 88 -20.22 4.23 1.75
C GLU A 88 -18.91 4.48 2.49
N LEU A 89 -17.84 4.80 1.77
CA LEU A 89 -16.53 5.12 2.32
C LEU A 89 -16.60 6.35 3.24
N GLU A 90 -17.25 7.43 2.81
CA GLU A 90 -17.41 8.65 3.61
C GLU A 90 -18.18 8.38 4.90
N GLN A 91 -19.25 7.58 4.84
CA GLN A 91 -19.99 7.15 6.02
C GLN A 91 -19.12 6.28 6.94
N SER A 92 -18.41 5.29 6.39
CA SER A 92 -17.54 4.40 7.16
C SER A 92 -16.40 5.15 7.84
N ILE A 93 -15.75 6.09 7.14
CA ILE A 93 -14.72 6.95 7.71
C ILE A 93 -15.31 7.77 8.85
N SER A 94 -16.48 8.39 8.64
CA SER A 94 -17.12 9.22 9.67
C SER A 94 -17.42 8.41 10.93
N GLU A 95 -17.99 7.21 10.79
CA GLU A 95 -18.32 6.36 11.93
C GLU A 95 -17.09 5.85 12.67
N ILE A 96 -16.07 5.40 11.93
CA ILE A 96 -14.84 4.86 12.51
C ILE A 96 -14.02 5.98 13.17
N LEU A 97 -13.89 7.14 12.52
CA LEU A 97 -13.17 8.27 13.10
C LEU A 97 -13.88 8.80 14.36
N THR A 98 -15.21 8.88 14.36
CA THR A 98 -15.98 9.23 15.57
C THR A 98 -15.65 8.29 16.73
N LEU A 99 -15.63 6.98 16.46
CA LEU A 99 -15.28 5.97 17.45
C LEU A 99 -13.84 6.16 17.93
N GLN A 100 -12.86 6.28 17.02
CA GLN A 100 -11.46 6.48 17.38
C GLN A 100 -11.25 7.71 18.27
N LEU A 101 -11.88 8.85 17.95
CA LEU A 101 -11.78 10.07 18.77
C LEU A 101 -12.41 9.87 20.15
N THR A 102 -13.57 9.22 20.21
CA THR A 102 -14.26 8.93 21.49
C THR A 102 -13.42 8.01 22.37
N GLU A 103 -12.86 6.95 21.79
CA GLU A 103 -11.99 6.00 22.48
C GLU A 103 -10.69 6.65 22.96
N LEU A 104 -10.06 7.49 22.14
CA LEU A 104 -8.89 8.26 22.56
C LEU A 104 -9.19 9.20 23.71
N ASN A 105 -10.37 9.85 23.71
CA ASN A 105 -10.78 10.68 24.81
C ASN A 105 -10.96 9.87 26.10
N GLN A 106 -11.60 8.70 26.02
CA GLN A 106 -11.76 7.81 27.17
C GLN A 106 -10.42 7.31 27.71
N LEU A 107 -9.48 6.94 26.83
CA LEU A 107 -8.13 6.56 27.20
C LEU A 107 -7.41 7.71 27.93
N ASP A 108 -7.57 8.94 27.45
CA ASP A 108 -6.99 10.13 28.10
C ASP A 108 -7.62 10.44 29.46
N GLU A 109 -8.94 10.38 29.57
CA GLU A 109 -9.66 10.61 30.82
C GLU A 109 -9.33 9.54 31.88
N THR A 110 -9.18 8.29 31.45
CA THR A 110 -8.89 7.16 32.35
C THR A 110 -7.40 7.10 32.72
N GLY A 111 -6.51 7.32 31.75
CA GLY A 111 -5.07 7.21 31.92
C GLY A 111 -4.40 8.49 32.41
N GLY A 112 -5.07 9.64 32.30
CA GLY A 112 -4.51 10.95 32.64
C GLY A 112 -3.30 11.33 31.77
N PHE A 113 -3.30 10.94 30.49
CA PHE A 113 -2.16 11.11 29.58
C PHE A 113 -1.85 12.60 29.31
N GLY A 114 -2.90 13.41 29.19
CA GLY A 114 -2.83 14.75 28.64
C GLY A 114 -2.34 14.75 27.19
N GLN A 115 -2.18 15.96 26.65
CA GLN A 115 -1.79 16.15 25.25
C GLN A 115 -0.46 15.46 24.89
N ASN A 116 0.55 15.54 25.76
CA ASN A 116 1.85 14.92 25.48
C ASN A 116 1.79 13.39 25.54
N GLY A 117 1.05 12.81 26.49
CA GLY A 117 0.92 11.35 26.56
C GLY A 117 0.14 10.80 25.37
N LEU A 118 -0.94 11.46 24.95
CA LEU A 118 -1.66 11.07 23.73
C LEU A 118 -0.79 11.24 22.47
N LYS A 119 0.05 12.27 22.40
CA LYS A 119 1.00 12.46 21.31
C LYS A 119 1.95 11.27 21.17
N GLU A 120 2.59 10.86 22.27
CA GLU A 120 3.48 9.69 22.27
C GLU A 120 2.71 8.41 21.88
N LEU A 121 1.50 8.23 22.43
CA LEU A 121 0.66 7.08 22.13
C LEU A 121 0.32 6.99 20.63
N ILE A 122 -0.16 8.08 20.02
CA ILE A 122 -0.59 8.13 18.62
C ILE A 122 0.60 8.06 17.66
N LEU A 123 1.68 8.81 17.93
CA LEU A 123 2.86 8.79 17.07
C LEU A 123 3.62 7.45 17.16
N GLY A 124 3.54 6.75 18.30
CA GLY A 124 4.08 5.40 18.46
C GLY A 124 3.38 4.33 17.60
N GLN A 125 2.23 4.63 16.99
CA GLN A 125 1.49 3.67 16.17
C GLN A 125 2.06 3.48 14.76
N VAL A 126 3.00 4.33 14.33
CA VAL A 126 3.60 4.22 12.98
C VAL A 126 4.21 2.84 12.76
N GLU A 127 4.85 2.24 13.77
CA GLU A 127 5.39 0.88 13.69
C GLU A 127 4.30 -0.18 13.51
N HIS A 128 3.17 -0.02 14.21
CA HIS A 128 2.06 -0.98 14.18
C HIS A 128 1.26 -0.91 12.87
N LEU A 129 1.29 0.25 12.20
CA LEU A 129 0.69 0.48 10.89
C LEU A 129 1.50 -0.15 9.75
N SER A 130 2.80 -0.36 9.95
CA SER A 130 3.68 -0.95 8.94
C SER A 130 3.15 -2.31 8.48
N GLY A 131 2.90 -2.44 7.19
CA GLY A 131 2.41 -3.67 6.55
C GLY A 131 0.92 -3.95 6.71
N GLN A 132 0.15 -3.07 7.35
CA GLN A 132 -1.30 -3.28 7.57
C GLN A 132 -2.18 -2.92 6.37
N ALA A 133 -1.71 -2.07 5.47
CA ALA A 133 -2.50 -1.57 4.35
C ALA A 133 -1.67 -1.34 3.08
N ASP A 134 -2.37 -1.16 1.97
CA ASP A 134 -1.79 -0.86 0.67
C ASP A 134 -1.28 0.58 0.59
N ASP A 135 -0.32 0.82 -0.30
CA ASP A 135 0.41 2.09 -0.43
C ASP A 135 -0.47 3.32 -0.69
N TRP A 136 -1.66 3.13 -1.25
CA TRP A 136 -2.60 4.21 -1.50
C TRP A 136 -3.11 4.83 -0.18
N VAL A 137 -3.22 4.04 0.88
CA VAL A 137 -3.60 4.49 2.23
C VAL A 137 -2.52 5.43 2.78
N TRP A 138 -1.26 5.04 2.64
CA TRP A 138 -0.11 5.83 3.07
C TRP A 138 0.06 7.10 2.24
N SER A 139 -0.13 7.01 0.93
CA SER A 139 -0.09 8.15 0.01
C SER A 139 -1.19 9.17 0.33
N THR A 140 -2.41 8.70 0.61
CA THR A 140 -3.55 9.56 1.00
C THR A 140 -3.28 10.31 2.31
N ASN A 141 -2.56 9.69 3.25
CA ASN A 141 -2.22 10.25 4.55
C ASN A 141 -0.88 11.00 4.60
N HIS A 142 -0.13 11.03 3.50
CA HIS A 142 1.24 11.59 3.44
C HIS A 142 2.21 10.90 4.42
N LEU A 143 2.02 9.60 4.65
CA LEU A 143 2.90 8.75 5.47
C LEU A 143 3.87 7.99 4.56
N THR A 144 4.74 8.74 3.88
CA THR A 144 5.62 8.18 2.84
C THR A 144 6.59 7.13 3.36
N GLU A 145 6.90 7.15 4.66
CA GLU A 145 7.75 6.16 5.33
C GLU A 145 7.14 4.76 5.40
N LEU A 146 5.82 4.62 5.20
CA LEU A 146 5.12 3.34 5.22
C LEU A 146 4.88 2.74 3.83
N ILE A 147 5.20 3.48 2.76
CA ILE A 147 5.05 3.00 1.38
C ILE A 147 6.01 1.83 1.15
N GLY A 148 5.49 0.71 0.61
CA GLY A 148 6.22 -0.54 0.42
C GLY A 148 6.36 -1.40 1.67
N SER A 149 5.68 -1.05 2.77
CA SER A 149 5.75 -1.82 4.02
C SER A 149 4.96 -3.13 4.00
N LYS A 150 3.98 -3.27 3.10
CA LYS A 150 3.18 -4.50 2.97
C LYS A 150 4.03 -5.61 2.36
N PRO A 151 4.21 -6.76 3.06
CA PRO A 151 4.91 -7.89 2.49
C PRO A 151 4.24 -8.31 1.19
N VAL A 152 5.03 -8.39 0.11
CA VAL A 152 4.58 -9.03 -1.12
C VAL A 152 4.51 -10.53 -0.82
N GLU A 153 3.35 -11.15 -0.99
CA GLU A 153 3.25 -12.61 -1.00
C GLU A 153 4.14 -13.12 -2.14
N GLN A 154 5.38 -13.48 -1.81
CA GLN A 154 6.24 -14.18 -2.73
C GLN A 154 5.63 -15.55 -2.90
N GLU A 155 5.16 -15.87 -4.10
CA GLU A 155 4.93 -17.27 -4.46
C GLU A 155 6.19 -18.03 -4.08
N GLU A 156 6.07 -19.00 -3.16
CA GLU A 156 7.15 -19.91 -2.84
C GLU A 156 7.50 -20.63 -4.16
N LEU A 157 8.48 -20.12 -4.89
CA LEU A 157 9.16 -20.83 -5.94
C LEU A 157 9.75 -22.07 -5.27
N SER A 158 8.98 -23.16 -5.29
CA SER A 158 9.38 -24.42 -4.70
C SER A 158 10.73 -24.80 -5.30
N LEU A 159 11.73 -24.91 -4.42
CA LEU A 159 13.08 -25.31 -4.83
C LEU A 159 13.04 -26.65 -5.58
N ASP A 160 12.10 -27.53 -5.22
CA ASP A 160 11.84 -28.81 -5.90
C ASP A 160 11.33 -28.61 -7.34
N ALA A 161 10.46 -27.63 -7.60
CA ALA A 161 10.02 -27.31 -8.96
C ALA A 161 11.20 -26.80 -9.80
N THR A 162 12.02 -25.92 -9.22
CA THR A 162 13.22 -25.38 -9.88
C THR A 162 14.26 -26.48 -10.14
N MET A 163 14.48 -27.40 -9.19
CA MET A 163 15.38 -28.54 -9.35
C MET A 163 14.84 -29.57 -10.34
N LYS A 164 13.53 -29.73 -10.43
CA LYS A 164 12.90 -30.61 -11.42
C LYS A 164 13.05 -30.07 -12.84
N GLU A 165 12.82 -28.77 -13.04
CA GLU A 165 13.07 -28.10 -14.33
C GLU A 165 14.56 -28.11 -14.69
N PHE A 166 15.44 -27.90 -13.71
CA PHE A 166 16.89 -28.01 -13.90
C PHE A 166 17.32 -29.44 -14.29
N ASN A 167 16.86 -30.46 -13.56
CA ASN A 167 17.14 -31.86 -13.90
C ASN A 167 16.58 -32.24 -15.27
N GLN A 168 15.40 -31.71 -15.64
CA GLN A 168 14.79 -31.95 -16.93
C GLN A 168 15.58 -31.29 -18.07
N MET A 169 16.10 -30.08 -17.86
CA MET A 169 16.96 -29.38 -18.81
C MET A 169 18.34 -30.05 -18.94
N VAL A 170 18.92 -30.54 -17.84
CA VAL A 170 20.19 -31.29 -17.83
C VAL A 170 20.05 -32.64 -18.52
N HIS A 171 18.94 -33.36 -18.31
CA HIS A 171 18.67 -34.62 -19.00
C HIS A 171 18.31 -34.43 -20.48
N GLN A 172 17.74 -33.29 -20.88
CA GLN A 172 17.55 -32.93 -22.29
C GLN A 172 18.85 -32.52 -22.99
N ALA A 173 19.87 -32.10 -22.25
CA ALA A 173 21.20 -31.78 -22.79
C ALA A 173 22.11 -33.01 -22.94
N GLN A 174 21.66 -34.21 -22.57
CA GLN A 174 22.39 -35.45 -22.80
C GLN A 174 22.13 -35.98 -24.22
N PRO A 175 23.18 -36.13 -25.06
CA PRO A 175 23.01 -36.63 -26.41
C PRO A 175 22.80 -38.15 -26.36
N HIS A 176 21.57 -38.60 -26.62
CA HIS A 176 21.37 -39.95 -27.14
C HIS A 176 21.92 -39.98 -28.57
N HIS A 177 23.09 -40.59 -28.74
CA HIS A 177 23.48 -41.22 -29.99
C HIS A 177 22.45 -42.31 -30.32
N ASP A 178 21.61 -42.09 -31.32
CA ASP A 178 21.65 -42.87 -32.57
C ASP A 178 20.38 -42.59 -33.42
N ASP A 179 20.64 -42.00 -34.58
CA ASP A 179 19.99 -42.18 -35.88
C ASP A 179 18.46 -42.22 -35.98
N LEU A 180 17.88 -41.04 -36.18
CA LEU A 180 16.92 -40.85 -37.27
C LEU A 180 17.10 -39.45 -37.87
N HIS A 181 17.50 -39.43 -39.14
CA HIS A 181 17.46 -38.25 -40.00
C HIS A 181 16.08 -37.58 -39.90
N VAL A 182 16.02 -36.43 -39.23
CA VAL A 182 15.03 -35.39 -39.46
C VAL A 182 15.83 -34.10 -39.54
N GLU A 183 15.67 -33.41 -40.66
CA GLU A 183 16.37 -32.19 -41.05
C GLU A 183 16.57 -31.22 -39.86
N GLU A 184 17.79 -30.73 -39.69
CA GLU A 184 18.08 -29.57 -38.86
C GLU A 184 17.20 -28.40 -39.31
N GLN A 185 16.12 -28.13 -38.60
CA GLN A 185 15.51 -26.81 -38.67
C GLN A 185 16.36 -25.87 -37.82
N PRO A 186 16.99 -24.84 -38.41
CA PRO A 186 17.80 -23.91 -37.67
C PRO A 186 16.91 -23.26 -36.61
N ILE A 187 17.39 -23.28 -35.37
CA ILE A 187 16.77 -22.56 -34.26
C ILE A 187 16.79 -21.09 -34.66
N GLU A 188 15.67 -20.57 -35.18
CA GLU A 188 15.53 -19.16 -35.45
C GLU A 188 15.62 -18.44 -34.10
N THR A 189 16.80 -17.89 -33.83
CA THR A 189 16.95 -16.88 -32.78
C THR A 189 15.91 -15.80 -33.07
N PHE A 190 14.87 -15.72 -32.24
CA PHE A 190 13.86 -14.69 -32.33
C PHE A 190 14.51 -13.34 -32.02
N ILE A 191 15.07 -12.72 -33.05
CA ILE A 191 15.50 -11.34 -33.01
C ILE A 191 14.24 -10.54 -33.38
N PRO A 192 13.59 -9.84 -32.43
CA PRO A 192 12.41 -9.06 -32.75
C PRO A 192 12.73 -8.09 -33.89
N THR A 193 11.96 -8.13 -34.97
CA THR A 193 12.23 -7.39 -36.22
C THR A 193 12.39 -5.88 -36.01
N TRP A 194 11.76 -5.35 -34.97
CA TRP A 194 11.91 -3.95 -34.51
C TRP A 194 13.35 -3.61 -34.11
N SER A 195 14.12 -4.58 -33.59
CA SER A 195 15.54 -4.40 -33.24
C SER A 195 16.41 -4.08 -34.48
N LYS A 196 16.12 -4.70 -35.63
CA LYS A 196 16.84 -4.43 -36.90
C LYS A 196 16.60 -3.01 -37.43
N VAL A 197 15.49 -2.38 -37.04
CA VAL A 197 15.14 -1.00 -37.45
C VAL A 197 15.63 0.02 -36.42
N ILE A 198 15.50 -0.30 -35.13
CA ILE A 198 15.88 0.61 -34.04
C ILE A 198 17.41 0.72 -33.92
N ALA A 199 18.15 -0.39 -34.07
CA ALA A 199 19.61 -0.39 -33.95
C ALA A 199 20.33 0.63 -34.86
N PRO A 200 20.08 0.69 -36.20
CA PRO A 200 20.72 1.69 -37.05
C PRO A 200 20.25 3.12 -36.76
N LEU A 201 19.01 3.29 -36.30
CA LEU A 201 18.45 4.61 -35.98
C LEU A 201 19.10 5.21 -34.72
N VAL A 202 19.29 4.38 -33.68
CA VAL A 202 20.04 4.76 -32.48
C VAL A 202 21.50 5.07 -32.81
N ALA A 203 22.15 4.26 -33.66
CA ALA A 203 23.51 4.51 -34.09
C ALA A 203 23.65 5.86 -34.83
N LEU A 204 22.71 6.20 -35.72
CA LEU A 204 22.69 7.49 -36.41
C LEU A 204 22.40 8.66 -35.46
N ALA A 205 21.53 8.48 -34.46
CA ALA A 205 21.25 9.50 -33.45
C ALA A 205 22.49 9.83 -32.61
N ILE A 206 23.23 8.80 -32.18
CA ILE A 206 24.49 8.97 -31.44
C ILE A 206 25.53 9.67 -32.33
N LEU A 207 25.69 9.23 -33.58
CA LEU A 207 26.66 9.82 -34.50
C LEU A 207 26.31 11.29 -34.82
N GLY A 208 25.03 11.60 -35.01
CA GLY A 208 24.54 12.97 -35.20
C GLY A 208 24.72 13.85 -33.97
N TYR A 209 24.47 13.32 -32.78
CA TYR A 209 24.73 14.03 -31.52
C TYR A 209 26.22 14.36 -31.36
N LEU A 210 27.10 13.38 -31.61
CA LEU A 210 28.55 13.59 -31.56
C LEU A 210 29.03 14.59 -32.61
N TYR A 211 28.47 14.55 -33.83
CA TYR A 211 28.78 15.51 -34.88
C TYR A 211 28.35 16.93 -34.53
N CYS A 212 27.11 17.12 -34.05
CA CYS A 212 26.63 18.42 -33.59
C CYS A 212 27.49 18.96 -32.45
N PHE A 213 27.83 18.11 -31.47
CA PHE A 213 28.70 18.48 -30.36
C PHE A 213 30.08 18.90 -30.85
N TYR A 214 30.67 18.16 -31.80
CA TYR A 214 31.94 18.51 -32.42
C TYR A 214 31.88 19.86 -33.17
N THR A 215 30.84 20.10 -33.98
CA THR A 215 30.66 21.37 -34.70
C THR A 215 30.34 22.57 -33.80
N HIS A 216 29.91 22.34 -32.55
CA HIS A 216 29.67 23.40 -31.58
C HIS A 216 30.93 23.69 -30.72
N LEU A 217 31.94 22.81 -30.79
CA LEU A 217 33.21 22.88 -30.06
C LEU A 217 34.36 23.44 -30.93
N VAL A 218 34.28 23.30 -32.25
CA VAL A 218 35.18 23.89 -33.27
C VAL A 218 34.63 25.23 -33.74
#